data_AF-A0A0K0D015-F1
#
_entry.id   AF-A0A0K0D015-F1
#
_cell.length_a   1.000
_cell.length_b   1.000
_cell.length_c   1.000
_cell.angle_alpha   90.00
_cell.angle_beta   90.00
_cell.angle_gamma   90.00
#
_symmetry.space_group_name_H-M   'P 1'
#
loop_
_entity.id
_entity.type
_entity.pdbx_description
1 polymer ?
#
loop_
_entity_poly.entity_id
_entity_poly.type
_entity_poly.pdbx_seq_one_letter_code
_entity_poly.pdbx_strand_id
1 'polypeptide(L)'
;VRFLTHATHSSFAVSDSCAAGTREDLGGPAVVQLIEKSAILHDHKVVSTVIVPDEMDLIEAALIERCKYSDVIITTGGTGFSKRDVTPEATINVVDRRCTGLEVALHAHSLAHTPMAALSRAVAGIRDKTVIVNMPGGVRAVQVF
;
A
#
# COMPACT_ATOMS: atom_id res chain seq x y z
N VAL A 1 3.77 21.68 0.81
CA VAL A 1 4.02 20.29 0.37
C VAL A 1 5.54 20.10 0.31
N ARG A 2 6.17 19.62 1.40
CA ARG A 2 7.65 19.58 1.55
C ARG A 2 8.16 18.17 1.92
N PHE A 3 7.31 17.15 1.77
CA PHE A 3 7.52 15.80 2.32
C PHE A 3 8.29 14.85 1.37
N LEU A 4 8.26 15.06 0.05
CA LEU A 4 8.73 14.05 -0.90
C LEU A 4 10.19 14.19 -1.36
N THR A 5 10.92 15.23 -0.94
CA THR A 5 12.22 15.56 -1.56
C THR A 5 13.40 14.73 -1.04
N HIS A 6 13.25 13.91 0.02
CA HIS A 6 14.34 13.12 0.62
C HIS A 6 13.92 11.73 1.18
N ALA A 7 12.87 11.11 0.64
CA ALA A 7 12.29 9.89 1.22
C ALA A 7 13.07 8.59 0.92
N THR A 8 13.33 7.75 1.91
CA THR A 8 13.75 6.35 1.78
C THR A 8 12.53 5.42 1.86
N HIS A 9 12.34 4.52 0.88
CA HIS A 9 11.05 3.86 0.65
C HIS A 9 11.06 2.39 1.06
N SER A 10 10.02 1.89 1.72
CA SER A 10 9.81 0.44 1.89
C SER A 10 8.49 0.02 1.26
N SER A 11 8.51 -1.05 0.49
CA SER A 11 7.30 -1.68 -0.04
C SER A 11 6.78 -2.74 0.94
N PHE A 12 5.49 -2.91 1.04
CA PHE A 12 4.86 -3.85 1.97
C PHE A 12 3.75 -4.59 1.22
N ALA A 13 3.70 -5.92 1.30
CA ALA A 13 2.68 -6.72 0.64
C ALA A 13 1.80 -7.41 1.69
N VAL A 14 0.47 -7.34 1.51
CA VAL A 14 -0.50 -8.01 2.38
C VAL A 14 -1.23 -9.03 1.53
N SER A 15 -1.02 -10.32 1.78
CA SER A 15 -1.67 -11.38 1.02
C SER A 15 -1.58 -12.71 1.76
N ASP A 16 -2.74 -13.23 2.20
CA ASP A 16 -2.89 -14.56 2.80
C ASP A 16 -2.24 -15.67 1.96
N SER A 17 -2.46 -15.66 0.65
CA SER A 17 -1.96 -16.73 -0.23
C SER A 17 -0.44 -16.67 -0.41
N CYS A 18 0.12 -15.47 -0.39
CA CYS A 18 1.58 -15.29 -0.45
C CYS A 18 2.22 -15.58 0.90
N ALA A 19 1.58 -15.20 2.00
CA ALA A 19 2.03 -15.51 3.36
C ALA A 19 2.02 -17.02 3.62
N ALA A 20 1.02 -17.73 3.11
CA ALA A 20 0.92 -19.19 3.18
C ALA A 20 1.83 -19.93 2.17
N GLY A 21 2.55 -19.20 1.29
CA GLY A 21 3.41 -19.78 0.26
C GLY A 21 2.66 -20.51 -0.87
N THR A 22 1.34 -20.36 -0.95
CA THR A 22 0.50 -21.04 -1.95
C THR A 22 0.42 -20.28 -3.28
N ARG A 23 0.88 -19.03 -3.31
CA ARG A 23 0.93 -18.18 -4.51
C ARG A 23 2.14 -17.24 -4.45
N GLU A 24 2.79 -17.04 -5.58
CA GLU A 24 3.86 -16.04 -5.72
C GLU A 24 3.31 -14.61 -5.59
N ASP A 25 4.02 -13.74 -4.86
CA ASP A 25 3.67 -12.31 -4.79
C ASP A 25 4.04 -11.62 -6.10
N LEU A 26 3.03 -11.21 -6.85
CA LEU A 26 3.19 -10.45 -8.08
C LEU A 26 2.93 -8.94 -7.85
N GLY A 27 2.30 -8.57 -6.74
CA GLY A 27 1.92 -7.19 -6.42
C GLY A 27 3.12 -6.38 -5.93
N GLY A 28 3.89 -6.94 -4.99
CA GLY A 28 5.12 -6.33 -4.50
C GLY A 28 6.10 -5.99 -5.61
N PRO A 29 6.50 -6.95 -6.48
CA PRO A 29 7.38 -6.67 -7.61
C PRO A 29 6.84 -5.63 -8.59
N ALA A 30 5.51 -5.58 -8.80
CA ALA A 30 4.90 -4.58 -9.67
C ALA A 30 5.03 -3.15 -9.11
N VAL A 31 4.86 -2.97 -7.79
CA VAL A 31 5.09 -1.67 -7.12
C VAL A 31 6.55 -1.25 -7.25
N VAL A 32 7.50 -2.17 -7.02
CA VAL A 32 8.93 -1.88 -7.16
C VAL A 32 9.24 -1.35 -8.57
N GLN A 33 8.75 -2.05 -9.59
CA GLN A 33 8.96 -1.63 -10.98
C GLN A 33 8.35 -0.26 -11.30
N LEU A 34 7.20 0.09 -10.71
CA LEU A 34 6.58 1.40 -10.91
C LEU A 34 7.40 2.52 -10.27
N ILE A 35 7.94 2.29 -9.08
CA ILE A 35 8.83 3.24 -8.40
C ILE A 35 10.10 3.45 -9.23
N GLU A 36 10.74 2.37 -9.67
CA GLU A 36 11.97 2.42 -10.49
C GLU A 36 11.75 3.15 -11.83
N LYS A 37 10.58 2.98 -12.45
CA LYS A 37 10.23 3.64 -13.72
C LYS A 37 9.72 5.07 -13.56
N SER A 38 9.45 5.52 -12.33
CA SER A 38 8.88 6.84 -12.09
C SER A 38 9.92 7.94 -12.31
N ALA A 39 9.64 8.89 -13.19
CA ALA A 39 10.50 10.06 -13.39
C ALA A 39 10.69 10.91 -12.12
N ILE A 40 9.81 10.77 -11.13
CA ILE A 40 9.86 11.49 -9.86
C ILE A 40 10.48 10.62 -8.75
N LEU A 41 10.22 9.30 -8.78
CA LEU A 41 10.63 8.39 -7.70
C LEU A 41 11.85 7.51 -8.02
N HIS A 42 12.46 7.64 -9.21
CA HIS A 42 13.58 6.79 -9.66
C HIS A 42 14.81 6.79 -8.75
N ASP A 43 15.11 7.89 -8.07
CA ASP A 43 16.24 7.98 -7.13
C ASP A 43 15.95 7.32 -5.77
N HIS A 44 14.74 6.81 -5.58
CA HIS A 44 14.32 6.22 -4.33
C HIS A 44 14.45 4.70 -4.36
N LYS A 45 15.04 4.15 -3.31
CA LYS A 45 15.28 2.71 -3.18
C LYS A 45 14.21 2.05 -2.34
N VAL A 46 13.70 0.91 -2.81
CA VAL A 46 12.90 -0.01 -2.01
C VAL A 46 13.81 -0.75 -1.03
N VAL A 47 13.61 -0.52 0.27
CA VAL A 47 14.50 -1.02 1.33
C VAL A 47 14.08 -2.37 1.91
N SER A 48 12.79 -2.72 1.86
CA SER A 48 12.31 -4.04 2.24
C SER A 48 10.96 -4.36 1.58
N THR A 49 10.67 -5.67 1.49
CA THR A 49 9.34 -6.25 1.22
C THR A 49 9.02 -7.21 2.34
N VAL A 50 7.81 -7.09 2.90
CA VAL A 50 7.30 -8.00 3.93
C VAL A 50 5.96 -8.51 3.46
N ILE A 51 5.72 -9.81 3.67
CA ILE A 51 4.45 -10.45 3.36
C ILE A 51 3.78 -10.81 4.68
N VAL A 52 2.55 -10.34 4.88
CA VAL A 52 1.73 -10.69 6.05
C VAL A 52 0.39 -11.28 5.60
N PRO A 53 -0.22 -12.17 6.40
CA PRO A 53 -1.57 -12.63 6.17
C PRO A 53 -2.59 -11.49 6.40
N ASP A 54 -3.80 -11.69 5.90
CA ASP A 54 -4.96 -10.80 6.07
C ASP A 54 -5.56 -10.92 7.48
N GLU A 55 -4.72 -10.68 8.49
CA GLU A 55 -5.06 -10.70 9.91
C GLU A 55 -4.78 -9.30 10.49
N MET A 56 -5.80 -8.69 11.11
CA MET A 56 -5.76 -7.28 11.55
C MET A 56 -4.51 -6.96 12.38
N ASP A 57 -4.31 -7.68 13.48
CA ASP A 57 -3.22 -7.42 14.44
C ASP A 57 -1.84 -7.56 13.80
N LEU A 58 -1.68 -8.47 12.83
CA LEU A 58 -0.43 -8.71 12.14
C LEU A 58 -0.11 -7.59 11.14
N ILE A 59 -1.12 -7.09 10.43
CA ILE A 59 -0.97 -5.93 9.54
C ILE A 59 -0.63 -4.69 10.37
N GLU A 60 -1.35 -4.43 11.47
CA GLU A 60 -1.10 -3.28 12.34
C GLU A 60 0.33 -3.31 12.91
N ALA A 61 0.75 -4.44 13.48
CA ALA A 61 2.08 -4.60 14.05
C ALA A 61 3.18 -4.34 13.00
N ALA A 62 2.99 -4.86 11.79
CA ALA A 62 3.94 -4.68 10.70
C ALA A 62 3.99 -3.23 10.20
N LEU A 63 2.83 -2.56 10.06
CA LEU A 63 2.79 -1.14 9.70
C LEU A 63 3.52 -0.27 10.73
N ILE A 64 3.24 -0.48 12.03
CA ILE A 64 3.89 0.25 13.13
C ILE A 64 5.40 0.05 13.11
N GLU A 65 5.84 -1.19 12.91
CA GLU A 65 7.26 -1.53 12.94
C GLU A 65 8.00 -0.96 11.72
N ARG A 66 7.40 -1.01 10.53
CA ARG A 66 7.97 -0.44 9.30
C ARG A 66 8.04 1.08 9.30
N CYS A 67 7.12 1.78 9.97
CA CYS A 67 7.18 3.25 10.10
C CYS A 67 8.47 3.75 10.77
N LYS A 68 9.19 2.89 11.52
CA LYS A 68 10.48 3.24 12.12
C LYS A 68 11.62 3.40 11.10
N TYR A 69 11.46 2.83 9.90
CA TYR A 69 12.53 2.69 8.91
C TYR A 69 12.14 3.22 7.53
N SER A 70 10.96 3.81 7.38
CA SER A 70 10.39 4.12 6.07
C SER A 70 9.67 5.45 6.07
N ASP A 71 9.90 6.26 5.04
CA ASP A 71 9.15 7.51 4.83
C ASP A 71 7.82 7.26 4.09
N VAL A 72 7.77 6.17 3.32
CA VAL A 72 6.57 5.72 2.60
C VAL A 72 6.43 4.21 2.74
N ILE A 73 5.20 3.77 3.03
CA ILE A 73 4.76 2.38 3.01
C ILE A 73 3.63 2.28 2.00
N ILE A 74 3.78 1.38 1.04
CA ILE A 74 2.71 0.99 0.12
C ILE A 74 2.30 -0.42 0.49
N THR A 75 1.04 -0.65 0.80
CA THR A 75 0.48 -1.99 0.98
C THR A 75 -0.17 -2.46 -0.31
N THR A 76 -0.08 -3.74 -0.65
CA THR A 76 -0.83 -4.31 -1.79
C THR A 76 -1.70 -5.46 -1.33
N GLY A 77 -3.01 -5.41 -1.58
CA GLY A 77 -3.96 -6.47 -1.20
C GLY A 77 -4.84 -6.10 0.00
N GLY A 78 -5.79 -6.98 0.33
CA GLY A 78 -6.65 -6.83 1.49
C GLY A 78 -7.62 -5.64 1.49
N THR A 79 -7.84 -4.98 0.33
CA THR A 79 -8.71 -3.78 0.20
C THR A 79 -10.06 -4.06 -0.46
N GLY A 80 -10.37 -5.31 -0.81
CA GLY A 80 -11.62 -5.69 -1.48
C GLY A 80 -12.82 -5.82 -0.52
N PHE A 81 -13.85 -6.55 -0.95
CA PHE A 81 -15.09 -6.79 -0.18
C PHE A 81 -15.12 -8.20 0.44
N SER A 82 -14.02 -8.95 0.40
CA SER A 82 -13.92 -10.23 1.10
C SER A 82 -14.03 -10.01 2.61
N LYS A 83 -14.57 -11.00 3.34
CA LYS A 83 -14.60 -10.97 4.81
C LYS A 83 -13.20 -10.91 5.44
N ARG A 84 -12.19 -11.33 4.68
CA ARG A 84 -10.78 -11.31 5.09
C ARG A 84 -10.09 -9.99 4.75
N ASP A 85 -10.64 -9.19 3.84
CA ASP A 85 -10.02 -7.93 3.44
C ASP A 85 -10.10 -6.93 4.60
N VAL A 86 -9.02 -6.79 5.37
CA VAL A 86 -8.98 -5.95 6.59
C VAL A 86 -7.87 -4.90 6.55
N THR A 87 -7.17 -4.75 5.42
CA THR A 87 -6.03 -3.82 5.31
C THR A 87 -6.42 -2.36 5.51
N PRO A 88 -7.57 -1.85 4.99
CA PRO A 88 -8.01 -0.49 5.26
C PRO A 88 -8.27 -0.22 6.74
N GLU A 89 -8.94 -1.15 7.41
CA GLU A 89 -9.25 -1.05 8.84
C GLU A 89 -7.97 -1.03 9.69
N ALA A 90 -7.04 -1.95 9.43
CA ALA A 90 -5.74 -1.98 10.10
C ALA A 90 -4.96 -0.67 9.88
N THR A 91 -5.03 -0.12 8.66
CA THR A 91 -4.39 1.15 8.33
C THR A 91 -5.00 2.31 9.11
N ILE A 92 -6.34 2.38 9.20
CA ILE A 92 -7.05 3.41 9.97
C ILE A 92 -6.67 3.36 11.45
N ASN A 93 -6.52 2.16 12.01
CA ASN A 93 -6.18 1.98 13.44
C ASN A 93 -4.79 2.49 13.81
N VAL A 94 -3.84 2.52 12.86
CA VAL A 94 -2.44 2.88 13.14
C VAL A 94 -2.05 4.29 12.68
N VAL A 95 -2.80 4.92 11.78
CA VAL A 95 -2.46 6.28 11.29
C VAL A 95 -2.87 7.34 12.30
N ASP A 96 -2.01 8.33 12.50
CA ASP A 96 -2.32 9.48 13.36
C ASP A 96 -3.32 10.41 12.68
N ARG A 97 -3.26 10.48 11.34
CA ARG A 97 -4.16 11.31 10.52
C ARG A 97 -4.40 10.66 9.16
N ARG A 98 -5.65 10.77 8.69
CA ARG A 98 -6.01 10.35 7.34
C ARG A 98 -5.60 11.37 6.28
N CYS A 99 -5.27 10.85 5.09
CA CYS A 99 -4.92 11.59 3.90
C CYS A 99 -6.06 11.50 2.86
N THR A 100 -7.26 11.95 3.24
CA THR A 100 -8.48 11.79 2.42
C THR A 100 -8.38 12.38 1.01
N GLY A 101 -7.59 13.44 0.82
CA GLY A 101 -7.33 13.98 -0.52
C GLY A 101 -6.57 13.01 -1.43
N LEU A 102 -5.64 12.22 -0.86
CA LEU A 102 -4.93 11.18 -1.62
C LEU A 102 -5.86 10.01 -1.95
N GLU A 103 -6.71 9.61 -1.01
CA GLU A 103 -7.71 8.56 -1.23
C GLU A 103 -8.65 8.91 -2.40
N VAL A 104 -9.19 10.13 -2.41
CA VAL A 104 -10.04 10.61 -3.51
C VAL A 104 -9.28 10.64 -4.84
N ALA A 105 -8.04 11.12 -4.84
CA ALA A 105 -7.23 11.21 -6.06
C ALA A 105 -6.94 9.83 -6.67
N LEU A 106 -6.55 8.86 -5.83
CA LEU A 106 -6.28 7.48 -6.25
C LEU A 106 -7.55 6.83 -6.81
N HIS A 107 -8.66 6.87 -6.07
CA HIS A 107 -9.93 6.32 -6.54
C HIS A 107 -10.41 6.97 -7.84
N ALA A 108 -10.35 8.30 -7.95
CA ALA A 108 -10.76 9.01 -9.16
C ALA A 108 -9.90 8.61 -10.38
N HIS A 109 -8.58 8.49 -10.20
CA HIS A 109 -7.67 8.04 -11.24
C HIS A 109 -7.99 6.61 -11.69
N SER A 110 -8.17 5.69 -10.76
CA SER A 110 -8.48 4.29 -11.08
C SER A 110 -9.85 4.10 -11.73
N LEU A 111 -10.86 4.87 -11.28
CA LEU A 111 -12.21 4.83 -11.86
C LEU A 111 -12.24 5.26 -13.33
N ALA A 112 -11.32 6.14 -13.74
CA ALA A 112 -11.17 6.53 -15.14
C ALA A 112 -10.67 5.36 -16.03
N HIS A 113 -10.00 4.37 -15.44
CA HIS A 113 -9.45 3.21 -16.15
C HIS A 113 -10.35 1.97 -16.05
N THR A 114 -11.01 1.78 -14.91
CA THR A 114 -11.89 0.63 -14.69
C THR A 114 -12.99 0.92 -13.66
N PRO A 115 -14.26 0.57 -13.95
CA PRO A 115 -15.33 0.71 -12.97
C PRO A 115 -15.13 -0.20 -11.74
N MET A 116 -14.31 -1.26 -11.87
CA MET A 116 -14.00 -2.17 -10.77
C MET A 116 -13.24 -1.50 -9.63
N ALA A 117 -12.61 -0.34 -9.86
CA ALA A 117 -11.95 0.44 -8.83
C ALA A 117 -12.91 0.86 -7.71
N ALA A 118 -14.21 0.97 -8.00
CA ALA A 118 -15.26 1.26 -7.00
C ALA A 118 -15.35 0.20 -5.89
N LEU A 119 -14.82 -1.02 -6.12
CA LEU A 119 -14.84 -2.10 -5.13
C LEU A 119 -13.64 -2.08 -4.17
N SER A 120 -12.66 -1.19 -4.39
CA SER A 120 -11.58 -1.01 -3.43
C SER A 120 -12.00 -0.09 -2.31
N ARG A 121 -11.69 -0.48 -1.08
CA ARG A 121 -11.83 0.33 0.14
C ARG A 121 -10.50 0.94 0.58
N ALA A 122 -9.53 1.07 -0.34
CA ALA A 122 -8.21 1.58 -0.04
C ALA A 122 -8.27 2.94 0.69
N VAL A 123 -7.41 3.08 1.70
CA VAL A 123 -7.24 4.33 2.45
C VAL A 123 -5.79 4.76 2.44
N ALA A 124 -5.54 5.99 2.89
CA ALA A 124 -4.20 6.52 3.06
C ALA A 124 -4.12 7.37 4.32
N GLY A 125 -2.96 7.40 4.95
CA GLY A 125 -2.74 8.20 6.14
C GLY A 125 -1.27 8.45 6.43
N ILE A 126 -1.04 9.19 7.51
CA ILE A 126 0.28 9.49 8.03
C ILE A 126 0.38 8.93 9.43
N ARG A 127 1.48 8.22 9.71
CA ARG A 127 1.91 7.85 11.05
C ARG A 127 3.31 8.41 11.27
N ASP A 128 3.52 9.20 12.32
CA ASP A 128 4.76 9.92 12.59
C ASP A 128 5.24 10.76 11.39
N LYS A 129 6.24 10.24 10.65
CA LYS A 129 6.80 10.84 9.44
C LYS A 129 6.53 10.01 8.18
N THR A 130 5.85 8.87 8.34
CA THR A 130 5.63 7.87 7.31
C THR A 130 4.26 8.06 6.67
N VAL A 131 4.21 8.11 5.34
CA VAL A 131 2.96 8.03 4.58
C VAL A 131 2.64 6.57 4.32
N ILE A 132 1.42 6.13 4.66
CA ILE A 132 0.92 4.79 4.38
C ILE A 132 -0.17 4.90 3.32
N VAL A 133 -0.05 4.11 2.25
CA VAL A 133 -1.02 4.05 1.15
C VAL A 133 -1.41 2.61 0.86
N ASN A 134 -2.71 2.31 0.87
CA ASN A 134 -3.18 1.00 0.45
C ASN A 134 -3.42 0.95 -1.06
N MET A 135 -2.97 -0.12 -1.68
CA MET A 135 -3.19 -0.43 -3.09
C MET A 135 -3.93 -1.77 -3.23
N PRO A 136 -4.74 -1.97 -4.28
CA PRO A 136 -5.33 -3.27 -4.55
C PRO A 136 -4.25 -4.31 -4.91
N GLY A 137 -4.49 -5.59 -4.60
CA GLY A 137 -3.48 -6.65 -4.77
C GLY A 137 -3.28 -7.18 -6.20
N GLY A 138 -4.11 -6.76 -7.16
CA GLY A 138 -3.98 -7.22 -8.54
C GLY A 138 -2.89 -6.45 -9.29
N VAL A 139 -1.99 -7.14 -10.01
CA VAL A 139 -0.92 -6.51 -10.82
C VAL A 139 -1.46 -5.41 -11.75
N ARG A 140 -2.58 -5.68 -12.43
CA ARG A 140 -3.24 -4.68 -13.29
C ARG A 140 -3.79 -3.50 -12.50
N ALA A 141 -4.26 -3.74 -11.28
CA ALA A 141 -4.79 -2.70 -10.42
C ALA A 141 -3.65 -1.79 -9.93
N VAL A 142 -2.54 -2.35 -9.47
CA VAL A 142 -1.33 -1.60 -9.09
C VAL A 142 -0.82 -0.69 -10.22
N GLN A 143 -0.95 -1.10 -11.48
CA GLN A 143 -0.51 -0.31 -12.63
C GLN A 143 -1.42 0.89 -12.98
N VAL A 144 -2.65 0.91 -12.48
CA VAL A 144 -3.66 1.94 -12.79
C VAL A 144 -4.17 2.67 -11.53
N PHE A 145 -3.55 2.40 -10.37
CA PHE A 145 -3.90 3.00 -9.08
C PHE A 145 -2.95 4.12 -8.72
#